data_AF-A0A1U7VGU2-F1
#
_entry.id   AF-A0A1U7VGU2-F1
#
_cell.length_a   1.000
_cell.length_b   1.000
_cell.length_c   1.000
_cell.angle_alpha   90.00
_cell.angle_beta   90.00
_cell.angle_gamma   90.00
#
_symmetry.space_group_name_H-M   'P 1'
#
loop_
_entity.id
_entity.type
_entity.pdbx_description
1 polymer ?
#
loop_
_entity_poly.entity_id
_entity_poly.type
_entity_poly.pdbx_seq_one_letter_code
_entity_poly.pdbx_strand_id
1 'polypeptide(L)'
;MNMETVELKVDMVGIHEKRLRKCLSKLRGIEKVEVDGNSQKVVVIGYAHKNKILKAIRRGGLKADFWSAQNELLQAYAASASYSSFRFNNFSFF
;
A
#
# COMPACT_ATOMS: atom_id res chain seq x y z
N MET A 1 22.60 13.27 -4.63
CA MET A 1 21.29 12.70 -4.22
C MET A 1 21.00 11.59 -5.21
N ASN A 2 20.75 10.37 -4.72
CA ASN A 2 20.48 9.25 -5.62
C ASN A 2 18.98 9.22 -5.92
N MET A 3 18.64 8.87 -7.15
CA MET A 3 17.26 8.63 -7.54
C MET A 3 16.81 7.30 -6.94
N GLU A 4 15.68 7.32 -6.23
CA GLU A 4 15.08 6.16 -5.59
C GLU A 4 13.73 5.84 -6.23
N THR A 5 13.44 4.54 -6.32
CA THR A 5 12.13 4.01 -6.70
C THR A 5 11.46 3.45 -5.46
N VAL A 6 10.32 4.01 -5.10
CA VAL A 6 9.55 3.66 -3.90
C VAL A 6 8.22 3.07 -4.32
N GLU A 7 8.01 1.79 -3.97
CA GLU A 7 6.76 1.08 -4.22
C GLU A 7 5.85 1.13 -2.99
N LEU A 8 4.59 1.47 -3.20
CA LEU A 8 3.58 1.64 -2.16
C LEU A 8 2.29 0.90 -2.55
N LYS A 9 1.67 0.26 -1.56
CA LYS A 9 0.28 -0.20 -1.65
C LYS A 9 -0.62 0.93 -1.16
N VAL A 10 -1.59 1.35 -1.97
CA VAL A 10 -2.52 2.44 -1.62
C VAL A 10 -3.94 1.98 -1.87
N ASP A 11 -4.79 2.06 -0.84
CA ASP A 11 -6.21 1.74 -0.96
C ASP A 11 -6.93 2.79 -1.82
N MET A 12 -7.10 2.46 -3.10
CA MET A 12 -7.69 3.33 -4.10
C MET A 12 -9.15 2.96 -4.36
N VAL A 13 -10.05 3.91 -4.12
CA VAL A 13 -11.46 3.81 -4.47
C VAL A 13 -11.88 5.10 -5.18
N GLY A 14 -12.40 4.99 -6.40
CA GLY A 14 -12.97 6.10 -7.18
C GLY A 14 -12.05 7.32 -7.31
N ILE A 15 -12.33 8.36 -6.51
CA ILE A 15 -11.68 9.69 -6.60
C ILE A 15 -10.25 9.71 -6.00
N HIS A 16 -9.82 8.61 -5.38
CA HIS A 16 -8.54 8.53 -4.67
C HIS A 16 -7.32 8.75 -5.56
N GLU A 17 -7.34 8.33 -6.82
CA GLU A 17 -6.22 8.51 -7.74
C GLU A 17 -5.90 10.01 -7.96
N LYS A 18 -6.93 10.81 -8.27
CA LYS A 18 -6.78 12.26 -8.46
C LYS A 18 -6.22 12.93 -7.20
N ARG A 19 -6.70 12.50 -6.03
CA ARG A 19 -6.24 12.98 -4.73
C ARG A 19 -4.78 12.59 -4.47
N LEU A 20 -4.39 11.36 -4.78
CA LEU A 20 -3.02 10.90 -4.66
C LEU A 20 -2.07 11.75 -5.52
N ARG A 21 -2.38 11.89 -6.81
CA ARG A 21 -1.57 12.69 -7.74
C ARG A 21 -1.41 14.14 -7.25
N LYS A 22 -2.49 14.75 -6.73
CA LYS A 22 -2.47 16.10 -6.14
C LYS A 22 -1.61 16.17 -4.87
N CYS A 23 -1.60 15.12 -4.05
CA CYS A 23 -0.77 15.07 -2.83
C CYS A 23 0.71 14.92 -3.18
N LEU A 24 1.04 14.06 -4.14
CA LEU A 24 2.42 13.83 -4.60
C LEU A 24 2.96 15.03 -5.38
N SER A 25 2.14 15.72 -6.18
CA SER A 25 2.55 16.92 -6.92
C SER A 25 3.04 18.06 -6.00
N LYS A 26 2.64 18.09 -4.72
CA LYS A 26 3.12 19.07 -3.74
C LYS A 26 4.47 18.71 -3.11
N LEU A 27 4.94 17.47 -3.26
CA LEU A 27 6.22 17.03 -2.72
C LEU A 27 7.35 17.42 -3.67
N ARG A 28 8.40 18.05 -3.13
CA ARG A 28 9.62 18.37 -3.88
C ARG A 28 10.45 17.10 -4.08
N GLY A 29 11.02 16.97 -5.28
CA GLY A 29 11.90 15.85 -5.63
C GLY A 29 11.18 14.59 -6.11
N ILE A 30 9.89 14.68 -6.47
CA ILE A 30 9.21 13.61 -7.22
C ILE A 30 9.38 13.90 -8.71
N GLU A 31 9.78 12.89 -9.47
CA GLU A 31 10.03 13.00 -10.91
C GLU A 31 8.95 12.28 -11.71
N LYS A 32 8.61 11.05 -11.31
CA LYS A 32 7.58 10.24 -11.97
C LYS A 32 6.71 9.53 -10.95
N VAL A 33 5.42 9.39 -11.27
CA VAL A 33 4.45 8.61 -10.50
C VAL A 33 3.70 7.70 -11.45
N GLU A 34 3.79 6.40 -11.19
CA GLU A 34 3.04 5.37 -11.90
C GLU A 34 1.99 4.79 -10.95
N VAL A 35 0.76 4.66 -11.44
CA VAL A 35 -0.38 4.17 -10.65
C VAL A 35 -1.01 3.02 -11.41
N ASP A 36 -1.08 1.87 -10.74
CA ASP A 36 -1.87 0.72 -11.16
C ASP A 36 -3.06 0.59 -10.21
N GLY A 37 -4.23 1.05 -10.69
CA GLY A 37 -5.48 1.00 -9.94
C GLY A 37 -6.01 -0.41 -9.73
N ASN A 38 -5.71 -1.35 -10.64
CA ASN A 38 -6.16 -2.74 -10.53
C ASN A 38 -5.45 -3.46 -9.39
N SER A 39 -4.12 -3.31 -9.31
CA SER A 39 -3.32 -3.91 -8.24
C SER A 39 -3.17 -3.03 -7.00
N GLN A 40 -3.82 -1.85 -6.97
CA GLN A 40 -3.67 -0.86 -5.90
C GLN A 40 -2.20 -0.52 -5.60
N LYS A 41 -1.35 -0.59 -6.64
CA LYS A 41 0.10 -0.42 -6.56
C LYS A 41 0.48 0.95 -7.11
N VAL A 42 1.33 1.64 -6.38
CA VAL A 42 1.84 2.96 -6.76
C VAL A 42 3.35 2.90 -6.73
N VAL A 43 3.98 3.33 -7.81
CA VAL A 43 5.43 3.45 -7.91
C VAL A 43 5.79 4.92 -8.03
N VAL A 44 6.59 5.42 -7.11
CA VAL A 44 7.07 6.80 -7.08
C VAL A 44 8.57 6.80 -7.34
N ILE A 45 9.01 7.55 -8.35
CA ILE A 45 10.41 7.68 -8.72
C ILE A 45 10.85 9.11 -8.47
N GLY A 46 11.95 9.29 -7.75
CA GLY A 46 12.56 10.59 -7.52
C GLY A 46 13.58 10.61 -6.40
N TYR A 47 13.89 11.80 -5.90
CA TYR A 47 14.89 12.07 -4.87
C TYR A 47 14.27 12.22 -3.47
N ALA A 48 12.95 12.05 -3.35
CA ALA A 48 12.24 12.20 -2.10
C ALA A 48 12.35 10.92 -1.25
N HIS A 49 12.76 11.07 0.02
CA HIS A 49 12.86 9.95 0.94
C HIS A 49 11.52 9.23 1.15
N LYS A 50 11.51 7.90 1.10
CA LYS A 50 10.32 7.03 1.21
C LYS A 50 9.34 7.39 2.34
N ASN A 51 9.85 7.70 3.54
CA ASN A 51 8.99 8.08 4.69
C ASN A 51 8.27 9.42 4.49
N LYS A 52 8.86 10.37 3.75
CA LYS A 52 8.18 11.64 3.42
C LYS A 52 7.03 11.40 2.45
N ILE A 53 7.23 10.52 1.47
CA ILE A 53 6.21 10.11 0.51
C ILE A 53 5.03 9.46 1.25
N LEU A 54 5.30 8.45 2.09
CA LEU A 54 4.27 7.77 2.89
C LEU A 54 3.49 8.76 3.78
N LYS A 55 4.19 9.66 4.48
CA LYS A 55 3.54 10.68 5.32
C LYS A 55 2.67 11.64 4.51
N ALA A 56 3.08 12.04 3.31
CA ALA A 56 2.27 12.93 2.48
C ALA A 56 0.99 12.26 2.00
N ILE A 57 1.05 10.98 1.62
CA ILE A 57 -0.12 10.20 1.21
C ILE A 57 -1.11 10.05 2.38
N ARG A 58 -0.61 9.72 3.57
CA ARG A 58 -1.43 9.60 4.79
C ARG A 58 -2.04 10.94 5.21
N ARG A 59 -1.30 12.05 5.10
CA ARG A 59 -1.84 13.42 5.28
C ARG A 59 -2.92 13.75 4.25
N GLY A 60 -2.81 13.16 3.07
CA GLY A 60 -3.84 13.19 2.04
C GLY A 60 -5.12 12.45 2.42
N GLY A 61 -5.18 11.74 3.55
CA GLY A 61 -6.35 10.94 3.96
C GLY A 61 -6.47 9.59 3.24
N LEU A 62 -5.38 9.14 2.61
CA LEU A 62 -5.32 7.85 1.92
C LEU A 62 -4.61 6.83 2.81
N LYS A 63 -5.12 5.59 2.86
CA LYS A 63 -4.44 4.47 3.52
C LYS A 63 -3.36 3.96 2.58
N ALA A 64 -2.12 4.00 3.04
CA ALA A 64 -0.97 3.57 2.28
C ALA A 64 0.08 2.91 3.17
N ASP A 65 0.73 1.89 2.62
CA ASP A 65 1.81 1.12 3.22
C ASP A 65 2.88 0.81 2.17
N PHE A 66 4.09 0.47 2.61
CA PHE A 66 5.16 0.10 1.67
C PHE A 66 4.86 -1.25 1.04
N TRP A 67 5.05 -1.34 -0.27
CA TRP A 67 4.99 -2.61 -0.97
C TRP A 67 6.22 -3.42 -0.56
N SER A 68 6.02 -4.57 0.07
CA SER A 68 7.10 -5.50 0.45
C SER A 68 6.72 -6.89 -0.02
N ALA A 69 7.54 -7.48 -0.88
CA ALA A 69 7.35 -8.84 -1.38
C ALA A 69 7.33 -9.89 -0.25
N GLN A 70 8.02 -9.63 0.86
CA GLN A 70 8.00 -10.51 2.04
C GLN A 70 6.64 -10.51 2.75
N ASN A 71 5.88 -9.41 2.63
CA ASN A 71 4.59 -9.27 3.30
C ASN A 71 3.53 -10.18 2.66
N GLU A 72 3.71 -10.56 1.40
CA GLU A 72 2.78 -11.42 0.67
C GLU A 72 2.87 -12.88 1.13
N LEU A 73 4.09 -13.39 1.32
CA LEU A 73 4.33 -14.73 1.89
C LEU A 73 3.82 -14.83 3.34
N LEU A 74 4.08 -13.79 4.14
CA LEU A 74 3.59 -13.73 5.52
C LEU A 74 2.07 -13.59 5.59
N GLN A 75 1.44 -12.82 4.69
CA GLN A 75 -0.03 -12.75 4.60
C GLN A 75 -0.65 -14.06 4.15
N ALA A 76 -0.03 -14.77 3.18
CA ALA A 76 -0.49 -16.09 2.77
C ALA A 76 -0.42 -17.12 3.91
N TYR A 77 0.66 -17.08 4.70
CA TYR A 77 0.82 -17.93 5.88
C TYR A 77 -0.13 -17.54 7.03
N ALA A 78 -0.33 -16.24 7.29
CA ALA A 78 -1.29 -15.79 8.30
C ALA A 78 -2.75 -16.11 7.91
N ALA A 79 -3.09 -16.02 6.63
CA ALA A 79 -4.39 -16.39 6.11
C ALA A 79 -4.66 -17.91 6.26
N SER A 80 -3.65 -18.76 6.04
CA SER A 80 -3.80 -20.20 6.24
C SER A 80 -3.98 -20.58 7.72
N ALA A 81 -3.29 -19.90 8.64
CA ALA A 81 -3.48 -20.08 10.08
C ALA A 81 -4.86 -19.57 10.58
N SER A 82 -5.41 -18.55 9.92
CA SER A 82 -6.73 -18.01 10.26
C SER A 82 -7.86 -18.97 9.84
N TYR A 83 -7.73 -19.65 8.70
CA TYR A 83 -8.72 -20.64 8.24
C TYR A 83 -8.80 -21.89 9.13
N SER A 84 -7.68 -22.33 9.74
CA SER A 84 -7.70 -23.45 10.69
C SER A 84 -8.39 -23.09 12.02
N SER A 85 -8.38 -21.82 12.41
CA SER A 85 -8.94 -21.33 13.67
C SER A 85 -10.48 -21.24 13.66
N PHE A 86 -11.11 -21.10 12.49
CA PHE A 86 -12.59 -21.08 12.36
C PHE A 86 -13.23 -22.48 12.20
N ARG A 87 -12.45 -23.57 12.20
CA ARG A 87 -12.98 -24.96 12.03
C ARG A 87 -13.10 -25.75 13.34
N PHE A 88 -12.76 -25.18 14.49
CA PHE A 88 -12.89 -25.83 15.79
C PHE A 88 -13.95 -25.16 16.69
N ASN A 89 -15.20 -25.05 16.21
CA ASN A 89 -16.34 -25.02 17.13
C ASN A 89 -17.67 -25.25 16.39
N ASN A 90 -17.93 -26.49 15.94
CA ASN A 90 -19.31 -26.89 15.67
C ASN A 90 -19.50 -28.42 15.68
N PHE A 91 -19.43 -29.03 16.86
CA PHE A 91 -20.14 -30.27 17.15
C PHE A 91 -20.61 -30.24 18.61
N SER A 92 -21.75 -29.58 18.84
CA SER A 92 -22.57 -29.84 20.03
C SER A 92 -23.63 -30.84 19.61
N PHE A 93 -23.48 -32.10 20.03
CA PHE A 93 -24.54 -33.10 20.01
C PHE A 93 -25.61 -32.73 21.04
N PHE A 94 -26.88 -32.80 20.65
CA PHE A 94 -28.01 -33.11 21.52
C PHE A 94 -28.87 -34.15 20.82
#